data_AF-A0A9W5TXD8-F1
#
_entry.id   AF-A0A9W5TXD8-F1
#
_cell.length_a   1.000
_cell.length_b   1.000
_cell.length_c   1.000
_cell.angle_alpha   90.00
_cell.angle_beta   90.00
_cell.angle_gamma   90.00
#
_symmetry.space_group_name_H-M   'P 1'
#
loop_
_entity.id
_entity.type
_entity.pdbx_description
1 polymer ?
#
loop_
_entity_poly.entity_id
_entity_poly.type
_entity_poly.pdbx_seq_one_letter_code
_entity_poly.pdbx_strand_id
1 'polypeptide(L)'
;MKRYRELAFELDSQLIKIKSETEIAYGALEFLKELVDKMQVHSDAASFMLKEGIMQRKLKSLITLLDYSIVNIGSIEEEAVSNLQPIFEYFREEDEVNQ
;
A
#
# COMPACT_ATOMS: atom_id res chain seq x y z
N MET A 1 -26.78 12.53 12.11
CA MET A 1 -25.91 12.03 13.22
C MET A 1 -25.51 10.56 13.06
N LYS A 2 -26.42 9.59 12.93
CA LYS A 2 -26.06 8.15 12.83
C LYS A 2 -25.21 7.80 11.59
N ARG A 3 -25.62 8.29 10.41
CA ARG A 3 -24.92 8.10 9.11
C ARG A 3 -23.47 8.60 9.08
N TYR A 4 -23.18 9.73 9.74
CA TYR A 4 -21.81 10.27 9.84
C TYR A 4 -20.89 9.43 10.72
N ARG A 5 -21.43 8.77 11.75
CA ARG A 5 -20.63 7.85 12.57
C ARG A 5 -20.30 6.59 11.79
N GLU A 6 -21.27 6.03 11.06
CA GLU A 6 -21.08 4.85 10.21
C GLU A 6 -19.97 5.11 9.17
N LEU A 7 -20.00 6.27 8.50
CA LEU A 7 -18.93 6.68 7.58
C LEU A 7 -17.56 6.83 8.28
N ALA A 8 -17.51 7.46 9.45
CA ALA A 8 -16.26 7.61 10.18
C ALA A 8 -15.63 6.26 10.54
N PHE A 9 -16.47 5.25 10.89
CA PHE A 9 -16.01 3.88 11.10
C PHE A 9 -15.51 3.21 9.82
N GLU A 10 -16.17 3.44 8.68
CA GLU A 10 -15.75 2.89 7.37
C GLU A 10 -14.40 3.47 6.94
N LEU A 11 -14.20 4.78 7.08
CA LEU A 11 -12.92 5.44 6.80
C LEU A 11 -11.80 4.95 7.71
N ASP A 12 -12.06 4.80 9.01
CA ASP A 12 -11.07 4.29 9.96
C ASP A 12 -10.66 2.85 9.59
N SER A 13 -11.63 2.01 9.22
CA SER A 13 -11.38 0.65 8.71
C SER A 13 -10.51 0.66 7.44
N GLN A 14 -10.77 1.56 6.50
CA GLN A 14 -9.97 1.71 5.28
C GLN A 14 -8.55 2.20 5.57
N LEU A 15 -8.37 3.17 6.47
CA LEU A 15 -7.06 3.65 6.90
C LEU A 15 -6.23 2.55 7.58
N ILE A 16 -6.87 1.69 8.37
CA ILE A 16 -6.22 0.51 8.96
C ILE A 16 -5.72 -0.45 7.87
N LYS A 17 -6.53 -0.70 6.82
CA LYS A 17 -6.11 -1.54 5.69
C LYS A 17 -4.94 -0.92 4.92
N ILE A 18 -5.00 0.37 4.59
CA ILE A 18 -3.90 1.10 3.92
C ILE A 18 -2.63 1.01 4.75
N LYS A 19 -2.73 1.24 6.07
CA LYS A 19 -1.59 1.13 6.98
C LYS A 19 -0.98 -0.27 6.93
N SER A 20 -1.79 -1.32 7.00
CA SER A 20 -1.33 -2.70 6.92
C SER A 20 -0.60 -3.00 5.60
N GLU A 21 -1.13 -2.58 4.47
CA GLU A 21 -0.49 -2.77 3.16
C GLU A 21 0.83 -1.98 3.05
N THR A 22 0.86 -0.78 3.63
CA THR A 22 2.07 0.05 3.68
C THR A 22 3.15 -0.59 4.55
N GLU A 23 2.78 -1.22 5.67
CA GLU A 23 3.72 -1.97 6.53
C GLU A 23 4.30 -3.19 5.82
N ILE A 24 3.49 -3.91 5.04
CA ILE A 24 3.95 -5.04 4.19
C ILE A 24 4.95 -4.55 3.15
N ALA A 25 4.62 -3.47 2.44
CA ALA A 25 5.51 -2.88 1.43
C ALA A 25 6.82 -2.39 2.05
N TYR A 26 6.77 -1.74 3.21
CA TYR A 26 7.94 -1.30 3.94
C TYR A 26 8.85 -2.48 4.35
N GLY A 27 8.26 -3.56 4.90
CA GLY A 27 9.01 -4.77 5.25
C GLY A 27 9.71 -5.42 4.06
N ALA A 28 9.06 -5.42 2.88
CA ALA A 28 9.67 -5.92 1.65
C ALA A 28 10.88 -5.07 1.22
N LEU A 29 10.81 -3.75 1.38
CA LEU A 29 11.91 -2.83 1.08
C LEU A 29 13.08 -2.98 2.07
N GLU A 30 12.81 -3.15 3.37
CA GLU A 30 13.87 -3.41 4.35
C GLU A 30 14.59 -4.72 4.09
N PHE A 31 13.84 -5.79 3.77
CA PHE A 31 14.44 -7.06 3.38
C PHE A 31 15.33 -6.92 2.13
N LEU A 32 14.90 -6.15 1.13
CA LEU A 32 15.70 -5.88 -0.05
C LEU A 32 17.01 -5.15 0.29
N LYS A 33 16.93 -4.15 1.17
CA LYS A 33 18.10 -3.41 1.65
C LYS A 33 19.08 -4.34 2.36
N GLU A 34 18.61 -5.15 3.31
CA GLU A 34 19.47 -6.11 4.02
C GLU A 34 20.11 -7.11 3.05
N LEU A 35 19.36 -7.61 2.07
CA LEU A 35 19.89 -8.51 1.06
C LEU A 35 21.01 -7.87 0.25
N VAL A 36 20.84 -6.61 -0.18
CA VAL A 36 21.88 -5.85 -0.89
C VAL A 36 23.12 -5.66 -0.01
N ASP A 37 22.95 -5.23 1.23
CA ASP A 37 24.05 -5.02 2.18
C ASP A 37 24.83 -6.32 2.40
N LYS A 38 24.14 -7.46 2.58
CA LYS A 38 24.77 -8.78 2.74
C LYS A 38 25.51 -9.23 1.49
N MET A 39 24.98 -8.97 0.30
CA MET A 39 25.66 -9.32 -0.96
C MET A 39 26.94 -8.52 -1.17
N GLN A 40 26.99 -7.25 -0.75
CA GLN A 40 28.20 -6.45 -0.83
C GLN A 40 29.33 -7.01 0.05
N VAL A 41 28.98 -7.54 1.22
CA VAL A 41 29.95 -8.14 2.16
C VAL A 41 30.37 -9.55 1.74
N HIS A 42 29.48 -10.30 1.08
CA HIS A 42 29.71 -11.70 0.69
C HIS A 42 29.67 -11.88 -0.84
N SER A 43 30.64 -11.29 -1.55
CA SER A 43 30.70 -11.28 -3.02
C SER A 43 30.65 -12.67 -3.66
N ASP A 44 31.31 -13.66 -3.06
CA ASP A 44 31.38 -15.02 -3.60
C ASP A 44 30.02 -15.72 -3.54
N ALA A 45 29.32 -15.57 -2.41
CA ALA A 45 27.97 -16.07 -2.24
C ALA A 45 26.98 -15.33 -3.16
N ALA A 46 27.13 -14.01 -3.31
CA ALA A 46 26.32 -13.22 -4.23
C ALA A 46 26.50 -13.68 -5.68
N SER A 47 27.74 -13.92 -6.12
CA SER A 47 28.05 -14.44 -7.45
C SER A 47 27.42 -15.82 -7.69
N PHE A 48 27.49 -16.71 -6.70
CA PHE A 48 26.81 -18.01 -6.76
C PHE A 48 25.28 -17.84 -6.87
N MET A 49 24.68 -17.02 -6.01
CA MET A 49 23.23 -16.80 -6.01
C MET A 49 22.72 -16.17 -7.31
N LEU A 50 23.50 -15.31 -7.95
CA LEU A 50 23.19 -14.74 -9.27
C LEU A 50 23.25 -15.82 -10.36
N LYS A 51 24.29 -16.66 -10.33
CA LYS A 51 24.47 -17.75 -11.31
C LYS A 51 23.36 -18.80 -11.22
N GLU A 52 22.93 -19.14 -10.01
CA GLU A 52 21.85 -20.11 -9.76
C GLU A 52 20.43 -19.50 -9.91
N GLY A 53 20.33 -18.25 -10.33
CA GLY A 53 19.06 -17.56 -10.53
C GLY A 53 18.29 -17.26 -9.24
N ILE A 54 18.90 -17.47 -8.06
CA ILE A 54 18.24 -17.33 -6.76
C ILE A 54 17.87 -15.87 -6.54
N MET A 55 18.79 -14.95 -6.86
CA MET A 55 18.55 -13.51 -6.72
C MET A 55 17.39 -13.03 -7.59
N GLN A 56 17.34 -13.46 -8.85
CA GLN A 56 16.29 -13.09 -9.80
C GLN A 56 14.92 -13.58 -9.32
N ARG A 57 14.85 -14.80 -8.77
CA ARG A 57 13.59 -15.32 -8.18
C ARG A 57 13.16 -14.53 -6.95
N LYS A 58 14.10 -14.21 -6.04
CA LYS A 58 13.80 -13.43 -4.83
C LYS A 58 13.37 -11.99 -5.16
N LEU A 59 14.08 -11.33 -6.06
CA LEU A 59 13.71 -9.99 -6.55
C LEU A 59 12.34 -10.00 -7.23
N LYS A 60 12.05 -11.01 -8.06
CA LYS A 60 10.74 -11.14 -8.69
C LYS A 60 9.63 -11.30 -7.65
N SER A 61 9.82 -12.14 -6.63
CA SER A 61 8.83 -12.29 -5.55
C SER A 61 8.60 -10.99 -4.78
N LEU A 62 9.64 -10.20 -4.53
CA LEU A 62 9.52 -8.89 -3.87
C LEU A 62 8.77 -7.89 -4.74
N ILE A 63 9.09 -7.82 -6.04
CA ILE A 63 8.36 -6.96 -6.99
C ILE A 63 6.89 -7.34 -7.02
N THR A 64 6.56 -8.63 -7.12
CA THR A 64 5.17 -9.10 -7.10
C THR A 64 4.44 -8.72 -5.81
N LEU A 65 5.12 -8.78 -4.66
CA LEU A 65 4.53 -8.37 -3.38
C LEU A 65 4.27 -6.86 -3.34
N LEU A 66 5.23 -6.04 -3.80
CA LEU A 66 5.08 -4.59 -3.86
C LEU A 66 3.98 -4.17 -4.82
N ASP A 67 3.93 -4.77 -6.02
CA ASP A 67 2.87 -4.52 -7.00
C ASP A 67 1.49 -4.85 -6.41
N TYR A 68 1.38 -5.98 -5.71
CA TYR A 68 0.15 -6.40 -5.05
C TYR A 68 -0.29 -5.39 -3.99
N SER A 69 0.60 -4.96 -3.10
CA SER A 69 0.28 -3.97 -2.07
C SER A 69 -0.08 -2.61 -2.66
N ILE A 70 0.57 -2.16 -3.73
CA ILE A 70 0.21 -0.91 -4.43
C ILE A 70 -1.19 -0.99 -5.01
N VAL A 71 -1.52 -2.09 -5.70
CA VAL A 71 -2.87 -2.31 -6.26
C VAL A 71 -3.93 -2.34 -5.16
N ASN A 72 -3.65 -2.99 -4.04
CA ASN A 72 -4.57 -3.03 -2.90
C ASN A 72 -4.78 -1.64 -2.29
N ILE A 73 -3.72 -0.87 -2.08
CA ILE A 73 -3.82 0.50 -1.57
C ILE A 73 -4.68 1.36 -2.50
N GLY A 74 -4.44 1.31 -3.82
CA GLY A 74 -5.24 2.05 -4.79
C GLY A 74 -6.71 1.68 -4.77
N SER A 75 -7.02 0.38 -4.64
CA SER A 75 -8.40 -0.11 -4.51
C SER A 75 -9.09 0.39 -3.24
N ILE A 76 -8.38 0.39 -2.09
CA ILE A 76 -8.91 0.92 -0.83
C ILE A 76 -9.12 2.43 -0.91
N GLU A 77 -8.22 3.16 -1.58
CA GLU A 77 -8.35 4.60 -1.80
C GLU A 77 -9.57 4.92 -2.66
N GLU A 78 -9.79 4.20 -3.77
CA GLU A 78 -10.99 4.36 -4.61
C GLU A 78 -12.28 4.10 -3.81
N GLU A 79 -12.31 3.05 -2.98
CA GLU A 79 -13.46 2.75 -2.11
C GLU A 79 -13.71 3.90 -1.12
N ALA A 80 -12.65 4.46 -0.54
CA ALA A 80 -12.75 5.58 0.39
C ALA A 80 -13.30 6.85 -0.26
N VAL A 81 -12.78 7.20 -1.44
CA VAL A 81 -13.24 8.36 -2.22
C VAL A 81 -14.70 8.20 -2.61
N SER A 82 -15.09 7.03 -3.12
CA SER A 82 -16.47 6.72 -3.51
C SER A 82 -17.45 6.89 -2.34
N ASN A 83 -17.08 6.43 -1.14
CA ASN A 83 -17.91 6.57 0.06
C ASN A 83 -18.04 8.04 0.54
N LEU A 84 -17.02 8.86 0.29
CA LEU A 84 -16.99 10.28 0.66
C LEU A 84 -17.69 11.20 -0.34
N GLN A 85 -17.73 10.82 -1.62
CA GLN A 85 -18.22 11.66 -2.70
C GLN A 85 -19.66 12.19 -2.51
N PRO A 86 -20.65 11.39 -2.06
CA PRO A 86 -22.00 11.89 -1.77
C PRO A 86 -22.05 12.95 -0.68
N ILE A 87 -21.07 12.97 0.23
CA ILE A 87 -21.00 13.95 1.32
C ILE A 87 -20.41 15.25 0.81
N PHE A 88 -19.38 15.19 -0.03
CA PHE A 88 -18.86 16.37 -0.69
C PHE A 88 -19.92 17.04 -1.58
N GLU A 89 -20.73 16.24 -2.29
CA GLU A 89 -21.86 16.73 -3.08
C GLU A 89 -22.93 17.41 -2.20
N TYR A 90 -23.30 16.79 -1.06
CA TYR A 90 -24.23 17.39 -0.10
C TYR A 90 -23.78 18.77 0.40
N PHE A 91 -22.52 18.92 0.83
CA PHE A 91 -22.02 20.20 1.33
C PHE A 91 -21.90 21.24 0.22
N ARG A 92 -21.58 20.83 -1.01
CA ARG A 92 -21.55 21.72 -2.18
C ARG A 92 -22.94 22.28 -2.50
N GLU A 93 -23.98 21.45 -2.44
CA GLU A 93 -25.36 21.91 -2.65
C GLU A 93 -25.82 22.87 -1.54
N GLU A 94 -25.46 22.62 -0.27
CA GLU A 94 -25.76 23.56 0.82
C GLU A 94 -25.08 24.92 0.64
N ASP A 95 -23.83 24.95 0.16
CA ASP A 95 -23.09 26.20 -0.09
C ASP A 95 -23.68 26.98 -1.27
N GLU A 96 -24.18 26.30 -2.32
CA GLU A 96 -24.85 26.93 -3.47
C GLU A 96 -26.24 27.49 -3.11
N VAL A 97 -26.94 26.92 -2.12
CA VAL A 97 -28.25 27.41 -1.64
C VAL A 97 -28.14 28.61 -0.69
N ASN A 98 -27.00 28.76 -0.02
CA ASN A 98 -26.76 29.82 0.98
C ASN A 98 -26.03 31.06 0.43
N GLN A 99 -25.79 31.13 -0.88
CA GLN A 99 -25.24 32.30 -1.61
C GLN A 99 -26.33 33.05 -2.38
#